data_AF-A0A2G6D2Z6-F1
#
_entry.id   AF-A0A2G6D2Z6-F1
#
_cell.length_a   1.000
_cell.length_b   1.000
_cell.length_c   1.000
_cell.angle_alpha   90.00
_cell.angle_beta   90.00
_cell.angle_gamma   90.00
#
_symmetry.space_group_name_H-M   'P 1'
#
loop_
_entity.id
_entity.type
_entity.pdbx_description
1 polymer ?
#
loop_
_entity_poly.entity_id
_entity_poly.type
_entity_poly.pdbx_seq_one_letter_code
_entity_poly.pdbx_strand_id
1 'polypeptide(L)' 'MGDQIGVLISFFGSRAKLAKVVGVTPQAVHKWEKQKIPSARAIQIEQITNGEITVKDLRPDLCVHQ' A
#
# COMPACT_ATOMS: atom_id res chain seq x y z
N MET A 1 4.06 13.93 6.54
CA MET A 1 2.94 12.98 6.53
C MET A 1 3.05 12.21 5.22
N GLY A 2 3.43 10.93 5.28
CA GLY A 2 3.57 10.12 4.06
C GLY A 2 2.20 9.54 3.71
N ASP A 3 1.48 10.20 2.81
CA ASP A 3 0.09 9.87 2.46
C ASP A 3 -0.02 8.69 1.45
N GLN A 4 0.75 7.62 1.69
CA GLN A 4 0.77 6.43 0.83
C GLN A 4 -0.59 5.73 0.78
N ILE A 5 -1.30 5.74 1.91
CA ILE A 5 -2.66 5.24 1.98
C ILE A 5 -3.63 6.13 1.19
N GLY A 6 -3.39 7.44 1.13
CA GLY A 6 -4.19 8.37 0.31
C GLY A 6 -4.14 8.00 -1.18
N VAL A 7 -2.95 7.73 -1.72
CA VAL A 7 -2.78 7.28 -3.11
C VAL A 7 -3.52 5.97 -3.36
N LEU A 8 -3.41 5.00 -2.44
CA LEU A 8 -4.13 3.73 -2.54
C LEU A 8 -5.64 3.92 -2.49
N ILE A 9 -6.14 4.78 -1.61
CA ILE A 9 -7.57 5.07 -1.53
C ILE A 9 -8.06 5.75 -2.81
N SER A 10 -7.30 6.67 -3.40
CA SER A 10 -7.66 7.30 -4.67
C SER A 10 -7.70 6.29 -5.82
N PHE A 11 -6.73 5.38 -5.90
CA PHE A 11 -6.67 4.36 -6.96
C PHE A 11 -7.77 3.29 -6.80
N PHE A 12 -7.93 2.72 -5.59
CA PHE A 12 -8.92 1.68 -5.33
C PHE A 12 -10.32 2.22 -5.03
N GLY A 13 -10.46 3.52 -4.82
CA GLY A 13 -11.68 4.27 -4.46
C GLY A 13 -12.03 4.24 -2.96
N SER A 14 -11.62 3.22 -2.20
CA SER A 14 -11.97 3.09 -0.78
C SER A 14 -11.09 2.11 -0.02
N ARG A 15 -10.87 2.36 1.29
CA ARG A 15 -10.13 1.46 2.20
C ARG A 15 -10.70 0.04 2.23
N ALA A 16 -12.03 -0.09 2.22
CA ALA A 16 -12.70 -1.39 2.23
C ALA A 16 -12.46 -2.16 0.92
N LYS A 17 -12.39 -1.46 -0.22
CA LYS A 17 -12.11 -2.07 -1.53
C LYS A 17 -10.65 -2.49 -1.63
N LEU A 18 -9.72 -1.63 -1.20
CA LEU A 18 -8.31 -1.97 -1.03
C LEU A 18 -8.14 -3.24 -0.17
N ALA A 19 -8.77 -3.29 1.01
CA ALA A 19 -8.69 -4.43 1.92
C ALA A 19 -9.16 -5.73 1.25
N LYS A 20 -10.29 -5.69 0.53
CA LYS A 20 -10.83 -6.84 -0.20
C LYS A 20 -9.91 -7.30 -1.33
N VAL A 21 -9.39 -6.38 -2.13
CA VAL A 21 -8.52 -6.71 -3.28
C VAL A 21 -7.18 -7.28 -2.83
N VAL A 22 -6.59 -6.72 -1.76
CA VAL A 22 -5.31 -7.19 -1.20
C VAL A 22 -5.50 -8.47 -0.35
N GLY A 23 -6.72 -8.80 0.03
CA GLY A 23 -7.04 -9.97 0.86
C GLY A 23 -6.63 -9.78 2.32
N VAL A 24 -6.87 -8.57 2.87
CA VAL A 24 -6.59 -8.23 4.27
C VAL A 24 -7.83 -7.70 4.97
N THR A 25 -7.77 -7.61 6.30
CA THR A 25 -8.83 -6.98 7.07
C THR A 25 -8.76 -5.45 6.95
N PRO A 26 -9.89 -4.73 7.05
CA PRO A 26 -9.89 -3.26 7.10
C PRO A 26 -9.04 -2.70 8.25
N GLN A 27 -8.94 -3.44 9.35
CA GLN A 27 -8.09 -3.09 10.50
C GLN A 27 -6.61 -3.10 10.15
N ALA A 28 -6.17 -4.02 9.28
CA ALA A 28 -4.79 -4.04 8.79
C ALA A 28 -4.47 -2.78 7.97
N VAL A 29 -5.40 -2.34 7.12
CA VAL A 29 -5.27 -1.09 6.36
C VAL A 29 -5.15 0.11 7.30
N HIS A 30 -6.00 0.19 8.34
CA HIS A 30 -5.90 1.26 9.33
C HIS A 30 -4.59 1.23 10.13
N LYS A 31 -4.05 0.04 10.39
CA LYS A 31 -2.74 -0.13 11.02
C LYS A 31 -1.61 0.42 10.14
N TRP A 32 -1.72 0.31 8.82
CA TRP A 32 -0.74 0.86 7.89
C TRP A 32 -0.71 2.39 7.90
N GLU A 33 -1.86 3.06 8.14
CA GLU A 33 -1.92 4.53 8.29
C GLU A 33 -1.09 5.01 9.50
N LYS A 34 -1.12 4.25 10.60
CA LYS A 34 -0.36 4.57 11.82
C LYS A 34 1.08 4.09 11.77
N GLN A 35 1.37 3.12 10.92
CA GLN A 35 2.67 2.47 10.81
C GLN A 35 3.20 2.65 9.38
N LYS A 36 3.80 1.60 8.82
CA LYS A 36 4.23 1.54 7.43
C LYS A 36 3.59 0.32 6.78
N ILE A 37 3.38 0.39 5.46
CA ILE A 37 2.94 -0.77 4.69
C ILE A 37 4.06 -1.82 4.72
N PRO A 38 3.80 -3.08 5.08
CA PRO A 38 4.80 -4.14 5.05
C PRO A 38 5.33 -4.34 3.63
N SER A 39 6.63 -4.66 3.50
CA SER A 39 7.30 -4.85 2.20
C SER A 39 6.56 -5.84 1.30
N ALA A 40 6.17 -6.98 1.87
CA ALA A 40 5.41 -8.01 1.15
C ALA A 40 4.05 -7.50 0.62
N ARG A 41 3.39 -6.58 1.35
CA ARG A 41 2.11 -5.99 0.92
C ARG A 41 2.32 -4.91 -0.13
N ALA A 42 3.39 -4.13 -0.03
CA ALA A 42 3.75 -3.17 -1.06
C ALA A 42 3.99 -3.88 -2.40
N ILE A 43 4.74 -4.99 -2.42
CA ILE A 43 4.96 -5.81 -3.63
C ILE A 43 3.64 -6.37 -4.15
N GLN A 44 2.79 -6.90 -3.27
CA GLN A 44 1.49 -7.42 -3.65
C GLN A 44 0.61 -6.33 -4.30
N ILE A 45 0.61 -5.12 -3.75
CA ILE A 45 -0.12 -3.98 -4.30
C ILE A 45 0.45 -3.58 -5.67
N GLU A 46 1.77 -3.53 -5.83
CA GLU A 46 2.40 -3.24 -7.13
C GLU A 46 1.96 -4.24 -8.21
N GLN A 47 1.91 -5.53 -7.89
CA GLN A 47 1.41 -6.56 -8.81
C GLN A 47 -0.08 -6.37 -9.15
N ILE A 48 -0.92 -6.05 -8.16
CA ILE A 48 -2.36 -5.82 -8.35
C ILE A 48 -2.62 -4.57 -9.20
N THR A 49 -1.82 -3.52 -9.00
CA THR A 49 -1.91 -2.26 -9.73
C THR A 49 -1.16 -2.30 -11.06
N ASN A 50 -0.61 -3.45 -11.43
CA ASN A 50 0.17 -3.66 -12.65
C ASN A 50 1.30 -2.63 -12.83
N GLY A 51 1.94 -2.23 -11.72
CA GLY A 51 3.03 -1.25 -11.70
C GLY A 51 2.59 0.22 -11.63
N GLU A 52 1.29 0.52 -11.56
CA GLU A 52 0.83 1.91 -11.43
C GLU A 52 1.20 2.51 -10.06
N ILE A 53 1.20 1.69 -9.01
CA ILE A 53 1.73 2.05 -7.70
C ILE A 53 2.91 1.13 -7.39
N THR A 54 4.13 1.69 -7.41
CA THR A 54 5.34 0.91 -7.17
C THR A 54 5.69 0.78 -5.70
N VAL A 55 6.47 -0.24 -5.35
CA VAL A 55 7.00 -0.40 -3.99
C VAL A 55 7.82 0.82 -3.57
N LYS A 56 8.47 1.50 -4.52
CA LYS A 56 9.27 2.71 -4.24
C LYS A 56 8.42 3.88 -3.78
N ASP A 57 7.21 4.01 -4.31
CA ASP A 57 6.24 5.02 -3.90
C ASP A 57 5.69 4.72 -2.48
N LEU A 58 5.35 3.44 -2.25
CA LEU A 58 4.82 2.97 -0.97
C LEU A 58 5.86 2.76 0.13
N ARG A 59 7.13 2.59 -0.20
CA ARG A 59 8.21 2.33 0.74
C ARG A 59 9.54 2.78 0.14
N PRO A 60 9.77 4.11 0.03
CA PRO A 60 11.06 4.62 -0.42
C PRO A 60 12.21 4.19 0.52
N ASP A 61 11.91 3.91 1.80
CA ASP A 61 12.91 3.40 2.76
C ASP A 61 13.43 2.00 2.42
N LEU A 62 12.76 1.22 1.55
CA LEU A 62 13.26 -0.09 1.12
C LEU A 62 14.28 0.03 -0.04
N CYS A 63 14.35 1.19 -0.70
CA CYS A 63 15.23 1.40 -1.86
C CYS A 63 16.66 1.84 -1.49
N VAL A 64 17.00 2.04 -0.21
CA VAL A 64 18.33 2.51 0.21
C VAL A 64 19.36 1.38 0.41
N HIS A 65 19.31 0.33 -0.40
CA HIS A 65 20.40 -0.66 -0.38
C HIS A 65 20.74 -1.14 -1.80
N GLN A 66 21.55 -0.32 -2.47
CA GLN A 66 22.71 -0.81 -3.23
C GLN A 66 23.89 0.11 -2.91
#